data_AF-A0A0D7VYC2-F1
#
_entry.id   AF-A0A0D7VYC2-F1
#
_cell.length_a   1.000
_cell.length_b   1.000
_cell.length_c   1.000
_cell.angle_alpha   90.00
_cell.angle_beta   90.00
_cell.angle_gamma   90.00
#
_symmetry.space_group_name_H-M   'P 1'
#
loop_
_entity.id
_entity.type
_entity.pdbx_description
1 polymer ?
#
loop_
_entity_poly.entity_id
_entity_poly.type
_entity_poly.pdbx_seq_one_letter_code
_entity_poly.pdbx_strand_id
1 'polypeptide(L)'
;MELSERTIESIDEILKKILKDGSCSVHDTGTSPDIKRKIKSKKICKALNLIRLKSNNQYELDEKGILVIQDGGIENYLNNLRLDRDLEKTIKDLTKENLENQFKHNIIFVCLGGVIGLLTTAITMAVQPDSAKQYINKINEMVEQDKRISKGLQTDIQQMRSEITSLKKQIDSLRNASDNKTKHNNVY
;
A
#
# COMPACT_ATOMS: atom_id res chain seq x y z
N MET A 1 18.49 -6.85 38.26
CA MET A 1 18.69 -7.23 39.67
C MET A 1 18.98 -8.71 39.68
N GLU A 2 20.22 -9.09 39.99
CA GLU A 2 20.61 -10.49 40.11
C GLU A 2 20.36 -10.94 41.55
N LEU A 3 19.49 -11.93 41.71
CA LEU A 3 19.27 -12.58 43.01
C LEU A 3 20.33 -13.64 43.17
N SER A 4 20.89 -13.79 44.38
CA SER A 4 21.78 -14.92 44.65
C SER A 4 20.98 -16.22 44.65
N GLU A 5 21.60 -17.30 44.18
CA GLU A 5 21.03 -18.66 44.12
C GLU A 5 20.38 -19.08 45.44
N ARG A 6 21.08 -18.88 46.56
CA ARG A 6 20.53 -19.16 47.91
C ARG A 6 19.28 -18.35 48.27
N THR A 7 19.12 -17.16 47.69
CA THR A 7 17.92 -16.33 47.91
C THR A 7 16.75 -16.86 47.06
N ILE A 8 17.02 -17.33 45.85
CA ILE A 8 16.06 -17.97 44.93
C ILE A 8 15.50 -19.23 45.59
N GLU A 9 16.37 -20.14 46.03
CA GLU A 9 15.98 -21.36 46.75
C GLU A 9 15.12 -21.02 47.98
N SER A 10 15.54 -20.04 48.78
CA SER A 10 14.80 -19.63 49.97
C SER A 10 13.45 -18.98 49.66
N ILE A 11 13.25 -18.40 48.47
CA ILE A 11 11.95 -17.89 48.01
C ILE A 11 11.07 -19.08 47.63
N ASP A 12 11.58 -20.01 46.83
CA ASP A 12 10.84 -21.19 46.39
C ASP A 12 10.43 -22.07 47.58
N GLU A 13 11.29 -22.22 48.59
CA GLU A 13 10.94 -22.88 49.85
C GLU A 13 9.75 -22.22 50.54
N ILE A 14 9.73 -20.88 50.61
CA ILE A 14 8.63 -20.13 51.24
C ILE A 14 7.34 -20.34 50.43
N LEU A 15 7.39 -20.21 49.11
CA LEU A 15 6.21 -20.34 48.24
C LEU A 15 5.65 -21.77 48.28
N LYS A 16 6.50 -22.79 48.20
CA LYS A 16 6.10 -24.21 48.35
C LYS A 16 5.50 -24.50 49.72
N LYS A 17 6.06 -23.90 50.79
CA LYS A 17 5.52 -24.04 52.13
C LYS A 17 4.13 -23.42 52.24
N ILE A 18 3.92 -22.22 51.68
CA ILE A 18 2.60 -21.57 51.68
C ILE A 18 1.60 -22.37 50.83
N LEU A 19 2.02 -22.93 49.70
CA LEU A 19 1.16 -23.77 48.87
C LEU A 19 0.66 -25.00 49.64
N LYS A 20 1.55 -25.64 50.40
CA LYS A 20 1.23 -26.86 51.15
C LYS A 20 0.42 -26.58 52.43
N ASP A 21 0.84 -25.59 53.20
CA ASP A 21 0.30 -25.30 54.54
C ASP A 21 -0.85 -24.27 54.48
N GLY A 22 -1.15 -23.72 53.31
CA GLY A 22 -2.15 -22.66 53.07
C GLY A 22 -1.75 -21.27 53.59
N SER A 23 -0.80 -21.18 54.52
CA SER A 23 -0.23 -19.92 54.99
C SER A 23 1.16 -20.12 55.62
N CYS A 24 1.96 -19.05 55.69
CA CYS A 24 3.25 -19.09 56.39
C CYS A 24 3.43 -17.85 57.27
N SER A 25 3.93 -18.07 58.50
CA SER A 25 4.44 -17.02 59.38
C SER A 25 5.97 -17.04 59.35
N VAL A 26 6.57 -15.98 58.82
CA VAL A 26 8.02 -15.75 58.93
C VAL A 26 8.24 -14.75 60.06
N HIS A 27 8.78 -15.23 61.18
CA HIS A 27 9.16 -14.38 62.31
C HIS A 27 10.26 -13.40 61.88
N ASP A 28 10.05 -12.11 62.17
CA ASP A 28 10.97 -11.04 61.79
C ASP A 28 12.11 -10.84 62.81
N THR A 29 12.20 -11.71 63.82
CA THR A 29 13.15 -11.61 64.93
C THR A 29 14.15 -12.77 64.91
N GLY A 30 15.42 -12.45 64.66
CA GLY A 30 16.52 -13.40 64.77
C GLY A 30 17.81 -12.88 64.13
N THR A 31 18.95 -13.19 64.75
CA THR A 31 20.28 -12.71 64.33
C THR A 31 21.04 -13.71 63.46
N SER A 32 20.57 -14.96 63.35
CA SER A 32 21.25 -15.99 62.58
C SER A 32 21.25 -15.69 61.07
N PRO A 33 22.28 -16.10 60.32
CA PRO A 33 22.37 -15.89 58.87
C PRO A 33 21.17 -16.43 58.09
N ASP A 34 20.66 -17.61 58.48
CA ASP A 34 19.51 -18.23 57.83
C ASP A 34 18.20 -17.47 58.07
N ILE A 35 18.01 -16.90 59.25
CA ILE A 35 16.83 -16.06 59.55
C ILE A 35 16.91 -14.76 58.73
N LYS A 36 18.07 -14.12 58.67
CA LYS A 36 18.29 -12.92 57.83
C LYS A 36 17.98 -13.21 56.36
N ARG A 37 18.37 -14.39 55.85
CA ARG A 37 18.04 -14.83 54.49
C ARG A 37 16.54 -14.95 54.28
N LYS A 38 15.82 -15.66 55.17
CA LYS A 38 14.37 -15.82 55.09
C LYS A 38 13.62 -14.49 55.15
N ILE A 39 14.07 -13.54 55.99
CA ILE A 39 13.52 -12.18 56.05
C ILE A 39 13.73 -11.45 54.72
N LYS A 40 14.92 -11.56 54.10
CA LYS A 40 15.20 -10.97 52.79
C LYS A 40 14.31 -11.57 51.70
N SER A 41 14.20 -12.90 51.64
CA SER A 41 13.32 -13.60 50.70
C SER A 41 11.85 -13.22 50.89
N LYS A 42 11.36 -13.11 52.13
CA LYS A 42 10.01 -12.60 52.44
C LYS A 42 9.80 -11.18 51.90
N LYS A 43 10.77 -10.27 52.10
CA LYS A 43 10.70 -8.89 51.57
C LYS A 43 10.62 -8.89 50.05
N ILE A 44 11.39 -9.75 49.38
CA ILE A 44 11.35 -9.89 47.91
C ILE A 44 9.99 -10.45 47.46
N CYS A 45 9.48 -11.49 48.12
CA CYS A 45 8.17 -12.05 47.82
C CYS A 45 7.06 -10.99 47.93
N LYS A 46 7.13 -10.13 48.94
CA LYS A 46 6.20 -8.98 49.07
C LYS A 46 6.39 -7.96 47.95
N ALA A 47 7.63 -7.56 47.67
CA ALA A 47 7.90 -6.55 46.65
C ALA A 47 7.50 -7.00 45.24
N LEU A 48 7.57 -8.31 44.97
CA LEU A 48 7.13 -8.92 43.73
C LEU A 48 5.63 -9.29 43.71
N ASN A 49 4.89 -8.99 44.79
CA ASN A 49 3.48 -9.36 44.98
C ASN A 49 3.24 -10.87 44.79
N LEU A 50 4.14 -11.71 45.29
CA LEU A 50 3.98 -13.16 45.26
C LEU A 50 3.18 -13.68 46.46
N ILE A 51 3.19 -12.91 47.54
CA ILE A 51 2.50 -13.25 48.79
C ILE A 51 1.72 -12.03 49.27
N ARG A 52 0.55 -12.27 49.86
CA ARG A 52 -0.31 -11.24 50.44
C ARG A 52 -0.59 -11.55 51.91
N LEU A 53 -0.90 -10.50 52.69
CA LEU A 53 -1.20 -10.65 54.10
C LEU A 53 -2.61 -11.24 54.27
N LYS A 54 -2.72 -12.33 55.05
CA LYS A 54 -4.00 -12.96 55.39
C LYS A 54 -4.55 -12.45 56.72
N SER A 55 -3.81 -12.67 57.80
CA SER A 55 -4.16 -12.25 59.17
C SER A 55 -2.98 -12.51 60.12
N ASN A 56 -2.80 -11.71 61.18
CA ASN A 56 -1.82 -11.95 62.25
C ASN A 56 -0.40 -12.33 61.75
N ASN A 57 0.18 -11.55 60.84
CA ASN A 57 1.49 -11.81 60.21
C ASN A 57 1.61 -13.15 59.46
N GLN A 58 0.49 -13.79 59.12
CA GLN A 58 0.45 -14.91 58.19
C GLN A 58 0.27 -14.40 56.76
N TYR A 59 1.03 -15.01 55.85
CA TYR A 59 1.00 -14.71 54.43
C TYR A 59 0.42 -15.88 53.67
N GLU A 60 -0.40 -15.59 52.68
CA GLU A 60 -0.91 -16.53 51.69
C GLU A 60 -0.35 -16.21 50.31
N LEU A 61 -0.46 -17.18 49.39
CA LEU A 61 -0.04 -16.97 48.01
C LEU A 61 -0.96 -15.97 47.33
N ASP A 62 -0.37 -15.04 46.62
CA ASP A 62 -1.07 -14.21 45.67
C ASP A 62 -1.05 -14.88 44.28
N GLU A 63 -1.83 -14.40 43.32
CA GLU A 63 -1.94 -15.00 41.98
C GLU A 63 -0.56 -15.17 41.31
N LYS A 64 0.31 -14.16 41.43
CA LYS A 64 1.69 -14.23 40.90
C LYS A 64 2.54 -15.27 41.61
N GLY A 65 2.31 -15.50 42.91
CA GLY A 65 2.99 -16.57 43.64
C GLY A 65 2.60 -17.96 43.13
N ILE A 66 1.35 -18.13 42.69
CA ILE A 66 0.88 -19.37 42.07
C ILE A 66 1.56 -19.55 40.70
N LEU A 67 1.62 -18.50 39.89
CA LEU A 67 2.30 -18.53 38.58
C LEU A 67 3.78 -18.90 38.72
N VAL A 68 4.48 -18.34 39.71
CA VAL A 68 5.88 -18.71 40.00
C VAL A 68 6.05 -20.21 40.23
N ILE A 69 5.13 -20.84 40.96
CA ILE A 69 5.18 -22.28 41.21
C ILE A 69 4.91 -23.07 39.93
N GLN A 70 3.94 -22.62 39.12
CA GLN A 70 3.61 -23.25 37.83
C GLN A 70 4.75 -23.17 36.83
N ASP A 71 5.49 -22.06 36.81
CA ASP A 71 6.67 -21.83 35.96
C ASP A 71 7.90 -22.64 36.42
N GLY A 72 7.80 -23.39 37.52
CA GLY A 72 8.87 -24.22 38.06
C GLY A 72 9.83 -23.50 39.01
N GLY A 73 9.51 -22.29 39.44
CA GLY A 73 10.29 -21.52 40.42
C GLY A 73 10.45 -20.05 40.08
N ILE A 74 10.94 -19.26 41.03
CA ILE A 74 11.07 -17.80 40.88
C ILE A 74 12.08 -17.40 39.79
N GLU A 75 13.09 -18.24 39.55
CA GLU A 75 14.08 -18.00 38.50
C GLU A 75 13.44 -18.03 37.10
N ASN A 76 12.71 -19.11 36.79
CA ASN A 76 12.02 -19.25 35.51
C ASN A 76 10.99 -18.16 35.31
N TYR A 77 10.20 -17.85 36.34
CA TYR A 77 9.23 -16.75 36.29
C TYR A 77 9.89 -15.40 35.96
N LEU A 78 11.02 -15.07 36.58
CA LEU A 78 11.75 -13.82 36.30
C LEU A 78 12.36 -13.81 34.89
N ASN A 79 12.81 -14.96 34.39
CA ASN A 79 13.32 -15.09 33.03
C ASN A 79 12.20 -14.92 32.00
N ASN A 80 11.06 -15.58 32.18
CA ASN A 80 9.88 -15.43 31.34
C ASN A 80 9.41 -13.96 31.30
N LEU A 81 9.35 -13.31 32.46
CA LEU A 81 8.94 -11.91 32.55
C LEU A 81 9.91 -10.93 31.86
N ARG A 82 11.19 -11.29 31.74
CA ARG A 82 12.16 -10.54 30.93
C ARG A 82 11.91 -10.75 29.45
N LEU A 83 11.72 -12.01 29.02
CA LEU A 83 11.43 -12.34 27.63
C LEU A 83 10.15 -11.65 27.14
N ASP A 84 9.08 -11.65 27.93
CA ASP A 84 7.82 -10.99 27.59
C ASP A 84 8.00 -9.48 27.40
N ARG A 85 8.78 -8.84 28.29
CA ARG A 85 9.09 -7.41 28.18
C ARG A 85 9.89 -7.09 26.92
N ASP A 86 10.87 -7.93 26.60
CA ASP A 86 11.68 -7.76 25.40
C ASP A 86 10.83 -7.97 24.15
N LEU A 87 9.92 -8.95 24.16
CA LEU A 87 8.93 -9.16 23.10
C LEU A 87 8.04 -7.94 22.90
N GLU A 88 7.48 -7.39 24.00
CA GLU A 88 6.63 -6.19 23.95
C GLU A 88 7.39 -4.99 23.37
N LYS A 89 8.66 -4.83 23.76
CA LYS A 89 9.53 -3.79 23.22
C LYS A 89 9.76 -3.98 21.71
N THR A 90 10.09 -5.19 21.28
CA THR A 90 10.29 -5.52 19.86
C THR A 90 9.01 -5.29 19.05
N ILE A 91 7.85 -5.70 19.55
CA ILE A 91 6.56 -5.46 18.90
C ILE A 91 6.30 -3.96 18.78
N LYS A 92 6.57 -3.19 19.83
CA LYS A 92 6.39 -1.73 19.82
C LYS A 92 7.32 -1.05 18.82
N ASP A 93 8.58 -1.47 18.75
CA ASP A 93 9.56 -0.94 17.81
C ASP A 93 9.16 -1.26 16.35
N LEU A 94 8.78 -2.50 16.06
CA LEU A 94 8.26 -2.91 14.74
C LEU A 94 6.99 -2.15 14.35
N THR A 95 6.07 -1.96 15.30
CA THR A 95 4.81 -1.23 15.06
C THR A 95 5.09 0.25 14.77
N LYS A 96 6.03 0.86 15.50
CA LYS A 96 6.45 2.24 15.27
C LYS A 96 7.08 2.41 13.88
N GLU A 97 7.98 1.51 13.50
CA GLU A 97 8.63 1.54 12.19
C GLU A 97 7.61 1.38 11.05
N ASN A 98 6.66 0.46 11.19
CA ASN A 98 5.61 0.27 10.20
C ASN A 98 4.70 1.51 10.07
N LEU A 99 4.34 2.14 11.19
CA LEU A 99 3.56 3.39 11.18
C LEU A 99 4.32 4.53 10.50
N GLU A 100 5.61 4.71 10.80
CA GLU A 100 6.43 5.73 10.16
C GLU A 100 6.53 5.52 8.64
N ASN A 101 6.70 4.27 8.20
CA ASN A 101 6.76 3.94 6.77
C ASN A 101 5.42 4.17 6.05
N GLN A 102 4.29 3.79 6.66
CA GLN A 102 2.97 4.08 6.10
C GLN A 102 2.71 5.58 6.01
N PHE A 103 3.10 6.35 7.03
CA PHE A 103 2.95 7.79 7.03
C PHE A 103 3.81 8.46 5.95
N LYS A 104 5.07 8.02 5.79
CA LYS A 104 5.94 8.48 4.70
C LYS A 104 5.35 8.17 3.33
N HIS A 105 4.85 6.96 3.10
CA HIS A 105 4.20 6.61 1.83
C HIS A 105 2.98 7.48 1.56
N ASN A 106 2.10 7.68 2.54
CA ASN A 106 0.95 8.55 2.38
C ASN A 106 1.34 9.99 2.06
N ILE A 107 2.35 10.55 2.73
CA ILE A 107 2.86 11.90 2.40
C ILE A 107 3.37 11.94 0.96
N ILE A 108 4.15 10.95 0.53
CA ILE A 108 4.67 10.88 -0.84
C ILE A 108 3.52 10.83 -1.86
N PHE A 109 2.48 10.02 -1.61
CA PHE A 109 1.30 9.96 -2.47
C PHE A 109 0.52 11.27 -2.52
N VAL A 110 0.37 11.97 -1.40
CA VAL A 110 -0.28 13.29 -1.37
C VAL A 110 0.53 14.31 -2.19
N CYS A 111 1.85 14.31 -2.06
CA CYS A 111 2.73 15.17 -2.86
C CYS A 111 2.64 14.85 -4.37
N LEU A 112 2.67 13.56 -4.74
CA LEU A 112 2.50 13.12 -6.13
C LEU A 112 1.14 13.55 -6.70
N GLY A 113 0.06 13.36 -5.95
CA GLY A 113 -1.28 13.81 -6.33
C GLY A 113 -1.36 15.33 -6.52
N GLY A 114 -0.70 16.09 -5.64
CA GLY A 114 -0.62 17.55 -5.75
C GLY A 114 0.12 18.01 -7.00
N VAL A 115 1.26 17.39 -7.34
CA VAL A 115 2.03 17.71 -8.55
C VAL A 115 1.22 17.39 -9.81
N ILE A 116 0.56 16.23 -9.86
CA ILE A 116 -0.32 15.86 -10.99
C ILE A 116 -1.46 16.88 -11.12
N GLY A 117 -2.10 17.25 -10.00
CA GLY A 117 -3.18 18.24 -9.99
C GLY A 117 -2.75 19.59 -10.59
N LEU A 118 -1.59 20.11 -10.19
CA LEU A 118 -1.03 21.37 -10.70
C LEU A 118 -0.66 21.29 -12.18
N LEU A 119 -0.08 20.17 -12.63
CA LEU A 119 0.20 19.93 -14.05
C LEU A 119 -1.08 19.94 -14.88
N THR A 120 -2.13 19.29 -14.37
CA THR A 120 -3.39 19.15 -15.09
C THR A 120 -4.06 20.52 -15.26
N THR A 121 -4.12 21.35 -14.21
CA THR A 121 -4.67 22.71 -14.28
C THR A 121 -3.85 23.64 -15.16
N ALA A 122 -2.51 23.56 -15.12
CA ALA A 122 -1.65 24.34 -16.00
C ALA A 122 -1.92 24.02 -17.48
N ILE A 123 -2.06 22.74 -17.82
CA ILE A 123 -2.38 22.29 -19.18
C ILE A 123 -3.80 22.75 -19.59
N THR A 124 -4.79 22.60 -18.70
CA THR A 124 -6.18 23.02 -19.04
C THR A 124 -6.31 24.54 -19.19
N MET A 125 -5.55 25.33 -18.42
CA MET A 125 -5.52 26.78 -18.56
C MET A 125 -4.76 27.25 -19.81
N ALA A 126 -3.72 26.52 -20.22
CA ALA A 126 -2.98 26.80 -21.46
C ALA A 126 -3.79 26.47 -22.72
N VAL A 127 -4.69 25.49 -22.65
CA VAL A 127 -5.63 25.17 -23.73
C VAL A 127 -6.82 26.14 -23.64
N GLN A 128 -6.64 27.36 -24.14
CA GLN A 128 -7.76 28.29 -24.29
C GLN A 128 -8.77 27.74 -25.33
N PRO A 129 -10.08 27.70 -25.02
CA PRO A 129 -11.11 27.17 -25.90
C PRO A 129 -11.25 27.95 -27.22
N ASP A 130 -10.81 29.22 -27.27
CA ASP A 130 -10.84 30.03 -28.49
C ASP A 130 -9.84 29.54 -29.54
N SER A 131 -8.71 28.97 -29.13
CA SER A 131 -7.76 28.37 -30.08
C SER A 131 -8.39 27.15 -30.77
N ALA A 132 -9.07 26.29 -30.00
CA ALA A 132 -9.75 25.11 -30.52
C ALA A 132 -10.88 25.49 -31.50
N LYS A 133 -11.67 26.54 -31.20
CA LYS A 133 -12.69 27.07 -32.13
C LYS A 133 -12.08 27.60 -33.43
N GLN A 134 -10.95 28.30 -33.36
CA GLN A 134 -10.25 28.79 -34.55
C GLN A 134 -9.72 27.64 -35.42
N TYR A 135 -9.16 26.59 -34.81
CA TYR A 135 -8.73 25.40 -35.55
C TYR A 135 -9.90 24.67 -36.22
N ILE A 136 -11.04 24.54 -35.52
CA ILE A 136 -12.25 23.92 -36.09
C ILE A 136 -12.77 24.73 -37.28
N ASN A 137 -12.86 26.06 -37.17
CA ASN A 137 -13.32 26.90 -38.27
C ASN A 137 -12.38 26.82 -39.49
N LYS A 138 -11.06 26.85 -39.26
CA LYS A 138 -10.06 26.75 -40.32
C LYS A 138 -10.12 25.41 -41.05
N ILE A 139 -10.37 24.31 -40.32
CA ILE A 139 -10.57 22.98 -40.93
C ILE A 139 -11.85 22.97 -41.77
N ASN A 140 -12.93 23.56 -41.27
CA ASN A 140 -14.21 23.58 -41.98
C ASN A 140 -14.14 24.38 -43.29
N GLU A 141 -13.41 25.50 -43.29
CA GLU A 141 -13.12 26.28 -44.50
C GLU A 141 -12.31 25.48 -45.53
N MET A 142 -11.26 24.77 -45.09
CA MET A 142 -10.45 23.92 -45.98
C MET A 142 -11.28 22.79 -46.60
N VAL A 143 -12.17 22.16 -45.82
CA VAL A 143 -13.07 21.10 -46.31
C VAL A 143 -14.07 21.64 -47.35
N GLU A 144 -14.65 22.81 -47.12
CA GLU A 144 -15.56 23.44 -48.09
C GLU A 144 -14.81 23.86 -49.37
N GLN A 145 -13.56 24.31 -49.26
CA GLN A 145 -12.72 24.63 -50.42
C GLN A 145 -12.40 23.37 -51.25
N ASP A 146 -12.00 22.28 -50.61
CA ASP A 146 -11.73 20.99 -51.27
C ASP A 146 -12.97 20.44 -51.98
N LYS A 147 -14.14 20.57 -51.35
CA LYS A 147 -15.42 20.16 -51.95
C LYS A 147 -15.76 20.98 -53.19
N ARG A 148 -15.46 22.28 -53.22
CA ARG A 148 -15.64 23.14 -54.40
C ARG A 148 -14.70 22.74 -55.53
N ILE A 149 -13.41 22.52 -55.20
CA ILE A 149 -12.40 22.08 -56.18
C ILE A 149 -12.79 20.73 -56.77
N SER A 150 -13.20 19.78 -55.94
CA SER A 150 -13.65 18.45 -56.36
C SER A 150 -14.86 18.51 -57.30
N LYS A 151 -15.86 19.35 -56.99
CA LYS A 151 -17.01 19.58 -57.89
C LYS A 151 -16.60 20.20 -59.23
N GLY A 152 -15.66 21.16 -59.20
CA GLY A 152 -15.10 21.75 -60.42
C GLY A 152 -14.46 20.70 -61.31
N LEU A 153 -13.53 19.92 -60.75
CA LEU A 153 -12.86 18.81 -61.44
C LEU A 153 -13.85 17.77 -62.01
N GLN A 154 -14.89 17.43 -61.26
CA GLN A 154 -15.91 16.50 -61.74
C GLN A 154 -16.66 17.04 -62.96
N THR A 155 -16.95 18.34 -62.97
CA THR A 155 -17.62 19.03 -64.09
C THR A 155 -16.71 19.05 -65.32
N ASP A 156 -15.44 19.40 -65.14
CA ASP A 156 -14.44 19.43 -66.21
C ASP A 156 -14.24 18.04 -66.83
N ILE A 157 -14.20 16.99 -66.00
CA ILE A 157 -14.12 15.60 -66.46
C ILE A 157 -15.36 15.21 -67.28
N GLN A 158 -16.55 15.63 -66.86
CA GLN A 158 -17.78 15.36 -67.62
C GLN A 158 -17.78 16.06 -68.97
N GLN A 159 -17.33 17.32 -69.01
CA GLN A 159 -17.19 18.07 -70.26
C GLN A 159 -16.19 17.38 -71.19
N MET A 160 -14.98 17.06 -70.70
CA MET A 160 -13.98 16.33 -71.50
C MET A 160 -14.51 14.99 -72.03
N ARG A 161 -15.25 14.22 -71.23
CA ARG A 161 -15.89 12.97 -71.70
C ARG A 161 -16.87 13.22 -72.84
N SER A 162 -17.65 14.29 -72.77
CA SER A 162 -18.60 14.67 -73.82
C SER A 162 -17.87 15.04 -75.12
N GLU A 163 -16.77 15.79 -75.02
CA GLU A 163 -15.93 16.17 -76.16
C GLU A 163 -15.26 14.95 -76.80
N ILE A 164 -14.68 14.06 -76.01
CA ILE A 164 -14.10 12.79 -76.50
C ILE A 164 -15.17 11.96 -77.22
N THR A 165 -16.39 11.90 -76.69
CA THR A 165 -17.50 11.16 -77.32
C THR A 165 -17.89 11.79 -78.66
N SER A 166 -17.91 13.12 -78.74
CA SER A 166 -18.16 13.85 -79.99
C SER A 166 -17.06 13.59 -81.03
N LEU A 167 -15.79 13.73 -80.63
CA LEU A 167 -14.63 13.46 -81.49
C LEU A 167 -14.64 12.02 -82.00
N LYS A 168 -14.96 11.04 -81.14
CA LYS A 168 -15.07 9.64 -81.54
C LYS A 168 -16.15 9.44 -82.61
N LYS A 169 -17.33 10.04 -82.46
CA LYS A 169 -18.39 10.00 -83.49
C LYS A 169 -17.93 10.60 -84.81
N GLN A 170 -17.19 11.72 -84.77
CA GLN A 170 -16.65 12.34 -85.98
C GLN A 170 -15.62 11.44 -86.67
N ILE A 171 -14.71 10.82 -85.91
CA ILE A 171 -13.73 9.85 -86.42
C ILE A 171 -14.44 8.64 -87.04
N ASP A 172 -15.43 8.06 -86.36
CA ASP A 172 -16.19 6.91 -86.86
C ASP A 172 -16.94 7.28 -88.17
N SER A 173 -17.48 8.49 -88.26
CA SER A 173 -18.16 8.99 -89.46
C SER A 173 -17.17 9.17 -90.62
N LEU A 174 -15.99 9.74 -90.37
CA LEU A 174 -14.92 9.89 -91.37
C LEU A 174 -14.39 8.54 -91.84
N ARG A 175 -14.22 7.59 -90.93
CA ARG A 175 -13.79 6.22 -91.24
C ARG A 175 -14.80 5.51 -92.14
N ASN A 176 -16.09 5.57 -91.82
CA ASN A 176 -17.14 4.98 -92.64
C ASN A 176 -17.22 5.60 -94.04
N ALA A 177 -17.02 6.92 -94.15
CA ALA A 177 -16.96 7.61 -95.44
C ALA A 177 -15.72 7.20 -96.26
N SER A 178 -14.56 7.04 -95.61
CA SER A 178 -13.34 6.53 -96.25
C SER A 178 -13.52 5.09 -96.73
N ASP A 179 -14.04 4.19 -95.89
CA ASP A 179 -14.24 2.78 -96.23
C ASP A 179 -15.23 2.60 -97.40
N ASN A 180 -16.27 3.44 -97.48
CA ASN A 180 -17.18 3.47 -98.64
C ASN A 180 -16.50 3.97 -99.92
N LYS A 181 -15.55 4.91 -99.81
CA LYS A 181 -14.78 5.40 -100.97
C LYS A 181 -13.81 4.34 -101.50
N THR A 182 -13.20 3.54 -100.63
CA THR A 182 -12.30 2.44 -101.01
C THR A 182 -13.04 1.30 -101.70
N LYS A 183 -14.28 0.99 -101.28
CA LYS A 183 -15.13 -0.01 -101.96
C LYS A 183 -15.57 0.42 -103.37
N HIS A 184 -15.73 1.72 -103.62
CA HIS A 184 -16.10 2.23 -104.94
C HIS A 184 -14.94 2.21 -105.96
N ASN A 185 -13.68 2.19 -105.50
CA ASN A 185 -12.50 2.16 -106.36
C ASN A 185 -12.00 0.75 -106.73
N ASN A 186 -12.55 -0.32 -106.15
CA ASN A 186 -12.21 -1.72 -106.46
C ASN A 186 -13.19 -2.38 -107.46
N VAL A 187 -14.04 -1.58 -108.13
CA VAL A 187 -14.97 -2.03 -109.18
C VAL A 187 -14.58 -1.35 -110.50
N TYR A 188 -13.38 -1.66 -111.01
CA TYR A 188 -12.97 -1.47 -112.41
C TYR A 188 -11.91 -2.51 -112.76
#